data_AF-A0A0S7EGM4-F1
#
_entry.id   AF-A0A0S7EGM4-F1
#
_cell.length_a   1.000
_cell.length_b   1.000
_cell.length_c   1.000
_cell.angle_alpha   90.00
_cell.angle_beta   90.00
_cell.angle_gamma   90.00
#
_symmetry.space_group_name_H-M   'P 1'
#
loop_
_entity.id
_entity.type
_entity.pdbx_description
1 polymer ?
#
loop_
_entity_poly.entity_id
_entity_poly.type
_entity_poly.pdbx_seq_one_letter_code
_entity_poly.pdbx_strand_id
1 'polypeptide(L)'
;MEIVLYPKFEEVFIDDTVRGIFYPLCTVELASGKNVHFVSHNGIWTNDESNSDQNSFDHFCFSLKEGKYVFSGDITLYKGHKVAQAVSSVLEEEFWTNADYYFKAKMSLEDYTERVIPLVTDLTDDELDLETYIEFFYAYSLNKLVFQKTGQFAKYRQLIDGFGKADPSPYVYKVGDEDFDTTSRYNELSEIVSASFISDNYTPIGMTIGCEFFTDGNDCVLYYNEKEDTVICLNTYS
;
A
#
# COMPACT_ATOMS: atom_id res chain seq x y z
N MET A 1 3.60 9.79 -18.54
CA MET A 1 3.32 9.08 -17.29
C MET A 1 2.99 10.12 -16.25
N GLU A 2 1.71 10.27 -15.97
CA GLU A 2 1.21 11.10 -14.88
C GLU A 2 1.05 10.21 -13.65
N ILE A 3 1.38 10.74 -12.47
CA ILE A 3 1.29 10.01 -11.20
C ILE A 3 0.41 10.82 -10.25
N VAL A 4 -0.65 10.19 -9.75
CA VAL A 4 -1.55 10.75 -8.76
C VAL A 4 -1.34 10.04 -7.43
N LEU A 5 -0.83 10.74 -6.43
CA LEU A 5 -0.62 10.20 -5.08
C LEU A 5 -1.94 10.12 -4.30
N TYR A 6 -2.04 9.11 -3.44
CA TYR A 6 -3.15 8.89 -2.51
C TYR A 6 -4.54 8.97 -3.16
N PRO A 7 -4.78 8.25 -4.28
CA PRO A 7 -6.10 8.21 -4.90
C PRO A 7 -7.14 7.71 -3.90
N LYS A 8 -8.41 8.06 -4.12
CA LYS A 8 -9.45 7.57 -3.22
C LYS A 8 -9.64 6.06 -3.41
N PHE A 9 -10.07 5.38 -2.36
CA PHE A 9 -10.28 3.93 -2.40
C PHE A 9 -11.24 3.54 -3.53
N GLU A 10 -12.36 4.27 -3.66
CA GLU A 10 -13.37 4.04 -4.69
C GLU A 10 -12.92 4.42 -6.11
N GLU A 11 -11.78 5.08 -6.27
CA GLU A 11 -11.15 5.34 -7.57
C GLU A 11 -10.23 4.19 -7.99
N VAL A 12 -9.78 3.36 -7.03
CA VAL A 12 -8.85 2.24 -7.26
C VAL A 12 -9.55 0.90 -7.27
N PHE A 13 -10.50 0.64 -6.37
CA PHE A 13 -11.17 -0.66 -6.25
C PHE A 13 -12.62 -0.61 -6.73
N ILE A 14 -13.10 -1.72 -7.29
CA ILE A 14 -14.47 -1.83 -7.80
C ILE A 14 -15.53 -1.87 -6.69
N ASP A 15 -15.15 -2.39 -5.52
CA ASP A 15 -15.98 -2.57 -4.33
C ASP A 15 -15.13 -2.53 -3.05
N ASP A 16 -15.79 -2.67 -1.90
CA ASP A 16 -15.16 -2.54 -0.58
C ASP A 16 -14.58 -3.84 -0.02
N THR A 17 -14.51 -4.93 -0.79
CA THR A 17 -14.09 -6.26 -0.31
C THR A 17 -12.69 -6.24 0.35
N VAL A 18 -11.82 -5.36 -0.14
CA VAL A 18 -10.43 -5.22 0.32
C VAL A 18 -10.18 -3.97 1.16
N ARG A 19 -11.26 -3.29 1.56
CA ARG A 19 -11.17 -2.06 2.38
C ARG A 19 -10.60 -2.39 3.75
N GLY A 20 -9.68 -1.55 4.22
CA GLY A 20 -8.93 -1.77 5.45
C GLY A 20 -7.78 -2.77 5.32
N ILE A 21 -7.73 -3.57 4.24
CA ILE A 21 -6.60 -4.46 3.96
C ILE A 21 -5.56 -3.76 3.11
N PHE A 22 -5.99 -3.10 2.04
CA PHE A 22 -5.08 -2.44 1.09
C PHE A 22 -5.20 -0.91 1.13
N TYR A 23 -4.04 -0.26 1.11
CA TYR A 23 -3.86 1.17 0.98
C TYR A 23 -3.57 1.54 -0.48
N PRO A 24 -4.36 2.41 -1.13
CA PRO A 24 -4.00 3.00 -2.41
C PRO A 24 -2.81 3.95 -2.27
N LEU A 25 -1.66 3.63 -2.85
CA LEU A 25 -0.46 4.46 -2.75
C LEU A 25 -0.44 5.54 -3.83
N CYS A 26 -0.52 5.12 -5.08
CA CYS A 26 -0.57 6.03 -6.22
C CYS A 26 -1.21 5.36 -7.45
N THR A 27 -1.70 6.20 -8.35
CA THR A 27 -2.15 5.81 -9.70
C THR A 27 -1.14 6.29 -10.71
N VAL A 28 -0.83 5.44 -11.69
CA VAL A 28 0.04 5.73 -12.82
C VAL A 28 -0.79 5.63 -14.11
N GLU A 29 -0.82 6.72 -14.87
CA GLU A 29 -1.40 6.72 -16.22
C GLU A 29 -0.35 6.25 -17.24
N LEU A 30 -0.67 5.13 -17.91
CA LEU A 30 0.15 4.52 -18.94
C LEU A 30 0.01 5.27 -20.27
N ALA A 31 0.96 5.05 -21.18
CA ALA A 31 0.92 5.65 -22.52
C ALA A 31 -0.32 5.22 -23.34
N SER A 32 -0.92 4.08 -23.02
CA SER A 32 -2.18 3.62 -23.62
C SER A 32 -3.43 4.32 -23.06
N GLY A 33 -3.28 5.20 -22.07
CA GLY A 33 -4.38 5.88 -21.37
C GLY A 33 -5.05 5.03 -20.28
N LYS A 34 -4.54 3.82 -20.02
CA LYS A 34 -4.99 2.98 -18.91
C LYS A 34 -4.35 3.44 -17.60
N ASN A 35 -5.11 3.34 -16.51
CA ASN A 35 -4.63 3.59 -15.17
C ASN A 35 -4.31 2.27 -14.48
N VAL A 36 -3.14 2.22 -13.84
CA VAL A 36 -2.75 1.15 -12.93
C VAL A 36 -2.37 1.75 -11.59
N HIS A 37 -2.54 0.99 -10.52
CA HIS A 37 -2.41 1.47 -9.15
C HIS A 37 -1.37 0.66 -8.39
N PHE A 38 -0.51 1.38 -7.67
CA PHE A 38 0.29 0.80 -6.60
C PHE A 38 -0.57 0.76 -5.34
N VAL A 39 -0.64 -0.41 -4.71
CA VAL A 39 -1.37 -0.63 -3.47
C VAL A 39 -0.48 -1.45 -2.53
N SER A 40 -0.71 -1.33 -1.22
CA SER A 40 0.07 -2.06 -0.21
C SER A 40 -0.84 -2.57 0.90
N HIS A 41 -0.51 -3.72 1.48
CA HIS A 41 -1.15 -4.23 2.70
C HIS A 41 -0.27 -4.08 3.94
N ASN A 42 0.75 -3.21 3.89
CA ASN A 42 1.61 -2.92 5.04
C ASN A 42 0.77 -2.59 6.28
N GLY A 43 1.13 -3.15 7.42
CA GLY A 43 0.34 -3.12 8.66
C GLY A 43 -0.60 -4.31 8.85
N ILE A 44 -0.74 -5.21 7.88
CA ILE A 44 -1.43 -6.49 8.04
C ILE A 44 -0.50 -7.66 7.75
N TRP A 45 -0.41 -8.56 8.74
CA TRP A 45 0.27 -9.84 8.62
C TRP A 45 -0.52 -10.82 7.75
N THR A 46 0.19 -11.69 7.04
CA THR A 46 -0.43 -12.81 6.30
C THR A 46 -0.21 -14.13 7.02
N ASN A 47 -0.97 -15.15 6.64
CA ASN A 47 -0.62 -16.54 6.94
C ASN A 47 0.50 -17.01 6.00
N ASP A 48 1.38 -17.89 6.48
CA ASP A 48 2.54 -18.37 5.70
C ASP A 48 2.13 -19.32 4.57
N GLU A 49 0.99 -20.00 4.71
CA GLU A 49 0.45 -20.91 3.71
C GLU A 49 -0.62 -20.21 2.87
N SER A 50 -0.32 -19.95 1.60
CA SER A 50 -1.34 -19.59 0.62
C SER A 50 -1.80 -20.83 -0.16
N ASN A 51 -3.12 -20.98 -0.28
CA ASN A 51 -3.74 -21.97 -1.16
C ASN A 51 -4.04 -21.41 -2.57
N SER A 52 -3.51 -20.22 -2.89
CA SER A 52 -3.84 -19.44 -4.07
C SER A 52 -2.57 -19.06 -4.85
N ASP A 53 -2.62 -19.18 -6.19
CA ASP A 53 -1.59 -18.64 -7.07
C ASP A 53 -1.77 -17.13 -7.32
N GLN A 54 -2.91 -16.56 -6.88
CA GLN A 54 -3.26 -15.15 -7.07
C GLN A 54 -2.77 -14.24 -5.94
N ASN A 55 -2.33 -14.79 -4.81
CA ASN A 55 -1.70 -14.03 -3.75
C ASN A 55 -0.94 -14.92 -2.77
N SER A 56 0.09 -14.38 -2.16
CA SER A 56 0.88 -14.94 -1.08
C SER A 56 1.36 -13.80 -0.17
N PHE A 57 2.31 -14.06 0.73
CA PHE A 57 3.04 -13.00 1.43
C PHE A 57 3.82 -12.11 0.43
N ASP A 58 4.43 -12.73 -0.59
CA ASP A 58 5.34 -12.06 -1.52
C ASP A 58 4.62 -11.36 -2.68
N HIS A 59 3.37 -11.73 -2.99
CA HIS A 59 2.67 -11.13 -4.12
C HIS A 59 1.16 -11.10 -3.98
N PHE A 60 0.50 -10.27 -4.78
CA PHE A 60 -0.94 -10.28 -4.92
C PHE A 60 -1.38 -9.75 -6.29
N CYS A 61 -2.47 -10.31 -6.81
CA CYS A 61 -2.93 -10.08 -8.16
C CYS A 61 -4.30 -9.37 -8.20
N PHE A 62 -4.47 -8.55 -9.24
CA PHE A 62 -5.75 -7.93 -9.58
C PHE A 62 -6.06 -8.11 -11.06
N SER A 63 -7.34 -8.09 -11.39
CA SER A 63 -7.80 -7.78 -12.75
C SER A 63 -8.27 -6.33 -12.83
N LEU A 64 -8.03 -5.69 -13.96
CA LEU A 64 -8.41 -4.31 -14.23
C LEU A 64 -9.75 -4.32 -14.97
N LYS A 65 -10.78 -3.74 -14.34
CA LYS A 65 -12.11 -3.58 -14.90
C LYS A 65 -12.54 -2.13 -14.79
N GLU A 66 -12.82 -1.49 -15.93
CA GLU A 66 -13.24 -0.08 -15.98
C GLU A 66 -12.25 0.87 -15.28
N GLY A 67 -10.95 0.57 -15.38
CA GLY A 67 -9.89 1.35 -14.75
C GLY A 67 -9.78 1.16 -13.24
N LYS A 68 -10.41 0.11 -12.67
CA LYS A 68 -10.38 -0.24 -11.25
C LYS A 68 -9.96 -1.69 -11.05
N TYR A 69 -9.39 -1.97 -9.89
CA TYR A 69 -8.97 -3.29 -9.48
C TYR A 69 -10.13 -4.13 -8.91
N VAL A 70 -10.17 -5.37 -9.37
CA VAL A 70 -10.91 -6.49 -8.78
C VAL A 70 -9.87 -7.45 -8.22
N PHE A 71 -9.92 -7.71 -6.91
CA PHE A 71 -8.97 -8.59 -6.26
C PHE A 71 -9.15 -10.03 -6.72
N SER A 72 -8.07 -10.66 -7.15
CA SER A 72 -8.09 -12.04 -7.66
C SER A 72 -7.75 -13.07 -6.58
N GLY A 73 -7.23 -12.63 -5.43
CA GLY A 73 -6.72 -13.49 -4.37
C GLY A 73 -7.74 -13.95 -3.33
N ASP A 74 -7.24 -14.77 -2.41
CA ASP A 74 -7.97 -15.20 -1.21
C ASP A 74 -7.76 -14.19 -0.08
N ILE A 75 -8.83 -13.49 0.32
CA ILE A 75 -8.79 -12.51 1.40
C ILE A 75 -8.50 -13.12 2.77
N THR A 76 -8.72 -14.43 2.94
CA THR A 76 -8.50 -15.10 4.23
C THR A 76 -7.01 -15.28 4.56
N LEU A 77 -6.14 -14.99 3.59
CA LEU A 77 -4.70 -14.93 3.81
C LEU A 77 -4.30 -13.81 4.78
N TYR A 78 -5.07 -12.71 4.83
CA TYR A 78 -4.76 -11.52 5.63
C TYR A 78 -5.32 -11.67 7.06
N LYS A 79 -4.45 -11.61 8.06
CA LYS A 79 -4.85 -11.75 9.47
C LYS A 79 -5.69 -10.57 9.91
N GLY A 80 -6.88 -10.84 10.45
CA GLY A 80 -7.87 -9.81 10.78
C GLY A 80 -8.75 -9.37 9.60
N HIS A 81 -8.77 -10.09 8.47
CA HIS A 81 -9.59 -9.73 7.29
C HIS A 81 -11.09 -9.52 7.59
N LYS A 82 -11.62 -10.15 8.65
CA LYS A 82 -13.03 -10.04 9.07
C LYS A 82 -13.34 -8.70 9.75
N VAL A 83 -12.34 -8.09 10.37
CA VAL A 83 -12.49 -6.91 11.23
C VAL A 83 -11.82 -5.67 10.63
N ALA A 84 -10.86 -5.85 9.72
CA ALA A 84 -10.05 -4.78 9.13
C ALA A 84 -10.89 -3.61 8.59
N GLN A 85 -11.96 -3.90 7.83
CA GLN A 85 -12.83 -2.84 7.29
C GLN A 85 -13.53 -2.03 8.38
N ALA A 86 -14.03 -2.68 9.43
CA ALA A 86 -14.74 -2.01 10.52
C ALA A 86 -13.79 -1.14 11.35
N VAL A 87 -12.62 -1.69 11.69
CA VAL A 87 -11.54 -0.99 12.40
C VAL A 87 -11.07 0.21 11.59
N SER A 88 -10.74 0.01 10.31
CA SER A 88 -10.25 1.08 9.43
C SER A 88 -11.26 2.21 9.30
N SER A 89 -12.56 1.90 9.24
CA SER A 89 -13.61 2.92 9.11
C SER A 89 -13.67 3.84 10.34
N VAL A 90 -13.55 3.28 11.54
CA VAL A 90 -13.51 4.07 12.79
C VAL A 90 -12.23 4.90 12.86
N LEU A 91 -11.08 4.32 12.50
CA LEU A 91 -9.81 5.04 12.48
C LEU A 91 -9.81 6.18 11.46
N GLU A 92 -10.36 5.98 10.26
CA GLU A 92 -10.52 7.03 9.23
C GLU A 92 -11.37 8.18 9.75
N GLU A 93 -12.55 7.90 10.32
CA GLU A 93 -13.43 8.93 10.85
C GLU A 93 -12.76 9.73 11.98
N GLU A 94 -12.13 9.04 12.93
CA GLU A 94 -11.42 9.68 14.05
C GLU A 94 -10.26 10.54 13.54
N PHE A 95 -9.45 9.98 12.64
CA PHE A 95 -8.28 10.67 12.10
C PHE A 95 -8.66 11.94 11.38
N TRP A 96 -9.60 11.88 10.43
CA TRP A 96 -9.95 13.05 9.62
C TRP A 96 -10.72 14.11 10.41
N THR A 97 -11.44 13.72 11.45
CA THR A 97 -12.07 14.65 12.39
C THR A 97 -11.02 15.45 13.19
N ASN A 98 -9.88 14.84 13.50
CA ASN A 98 -8.83 15.41 14.35
C ASN A 98 -7.53 15.77 13.60
N ALA A 99 -7.51 15.64 12.27
CA ALA A 99 -6.32 15.77 11.43
C ALA A 99 -5.53 17.07 11.67
N ASP A 100 -6.23 18.19 11.79
CA ASP A 100 -5.62 19.49 12.05
C ASP A 100 -4.92 19.58 13.41
N TYR A 101 -5.45 18.87 14.42
CA TYR A 101 -4.83 18.78 15.73
C TYR A 101 -3.57 17.91 15.66
N TYR A 102 -3.62 16.73 15.06
CA TYR A 102 -2.46 15.83 14.92
C TYR A 102 -1.30 16.49 14.17
N PHE A 103 -1.61 17.18 13.07
CA PHE A 103 -0.61 17.89 12.29
C PHE A 103 0.08 19.01 13.09
N LYS A 104 -0.67 19.79 13.87
CA LYS A 104 -0.12 20.92 14.66
C LYS A 104 0.62 20.44 15.90
N ALA A 105 0.07 19.44 16.58
CA ALA A 105 0.64 18.86 17.79
C ALA A 105 1.87 18.01 17.50
N LYS A 106 2.06 17.59 16.23
CA LYS A 106 3.10 16.61 15.83
C LYS A 106 2.98 15.34 16.65
N MET A 107 1.76 14.84 16.77
CA MET A 107 1.45 13.68 17.60
C MET A 107 2.28 12.48 17.14
N SER A 108 2.97 11.85 18.09
CA SER A 108 3.81 10.68 17.84
C SER A 108 2.95 9.46 17.48
N LEU A 109 3.59 8.41 16.97
CA LEU A 109 2.93 7.12 16.72
C LEU A 109 2.36 6.53 18.02
N GLU A 110 3.19 6.46 19.06
CA GLU A 110 2.82 5.95 20.39
C GLU A 110 1.61 6.70 20.97
N ASP A 111 1.65 8.04 20.99
CA ASP A 111 0.55 8.87 21.51
C ASP A 111 -0.75 8.66 20.73
N TYR A 112 -0.68 8.49 19.41
CA TYR A 112 -1.85 8.23 18.59
C TYR A 112 -2.41 6.84 18.86
N THR A 113 -1.54 5.83 18.91
CA THR A 113 -1.91 4.43 19.17
C THR A 113 -2.61 4.28 20.51
N GLU A 114 -2.03 4.80 21.60
CA GLU A 114 -2.65 4.77 22.94
C GLU A 114 -4.04 5.45 22.95
N ARG A 115 -4.18 6.54 22.19
CA ARG A 115 -5.42 7.31 22.11
C ARG A 115 -6.55 6.54 21.43
N VAL A 116 -6.27 5.81 20.34
CA VAL A 116 -7.32 5.22 19.49
C VAL A 116 -7.60 3.75 19.78
N ILE A 117 -6.69 3.01 20.43
CA ILE A 117 -6.93 1.62 20.86
C ILE A 117 -8.29 1.46 21.55
N PRO A 118 -8.67 2.28 22.55
CA PRO A 118 -9.95 2.12 23.25
C PRO A 118 -11.19 2.29 22.36
N LEU A 119 -11.05 2.91 21.18
CA LEU A 119 -12.15 3.15 20.25
C LEU A 119 -12.45 1.94 19.34
N VAL A 120 -11.45 1.07 19.14
CA VAL A 120 -11.53 -0.02 18.18
C VAL A 120 -11.34 -1.40 18.78
N THR A 121 -10.88 -1.51 20.03
CA THR A 121 -10.60 -2.81 20.68
C THR A 121 -11.81 -3.75 20.75
N ASP A 122 -13.03 -3.22 20.78
CA ASP A 122 -14.26 -4.03 20.81
C ASP A 122 -14.66 -4.54 19.41
N LEU A 123 -14.01 -4.04 18.36
CA LEU A 123 -14.25 -4.43 16.96
C LEU A 123 -13.27 -5.49 16.47
N THR A 124 -12.17 -5.72 17.18
CA THR A 124 -11.07 -6.59 16.74
C THR A 124 -11.31 -8.06 17.05
N ASP A 125 -10.54 -8.90 16.38
CA ASP A 125 -10.36 -10.31 16.73
C ASP A 125 -8.91 -10.57 17.19
N ASP A 126 -8.63 -11.80 17.62
CA ASP A 126 -7.29 -12.20 18.08
C ASP A 126 -6.27 -12.37 16.93
N GLU A 127 -6.71 -12.22 15.66
CA GLU A 127 -5.84 -12.37 14.50
C GLU A 127 -5.21 -11.03 14.08
N LEU A 128 -5.92 -9.91 14.23
CA LEU A 128 -5.39 -8.60 13.90
C LEU A 128 -4.38 -8.14 14.97
N ASP A 129 -3.14 -7.94 14.55
CA ASP A 129 -2.15 -7.20 15.35
C ASP A 129 -2.53 -5.71 15.37
N LEU A 130 -3.32 -5.34 16.38
CA LEU A 130 -3.98 -4.05 16.44
C LEU A 130 -3.01 -2.88 16.56
N GLU A 131 -1.95 -3.01 17.36
CA GLU A 131 -0.96 -1.95 17.57
C GLU A 131 -0.23 -1.66 16.26
N THR A 132 0.32 -2.70 15.61
CA THR A 132 0.96 -2.59 14.29
C THR A 132 0.00 -2.00 13.25
N TYR A 133 -1.25 -2.47 13.21
CA TYR A 133 -2.25 -1.97 12.27
C TYR A 133 -2.50 -0.45 12.42
N ILE A 134 -2.66 0.02 13.66
CA ILE A 134 -2.90 1.43 13.97
C ILE A 134 -1.69 2.30 13.61
N GLU A 135 -0.47 1.85 13.91
CA GLU A 135 0.75 2.59 13.59
C GLU A 135 0.91 2.81 12.08
N PHE A 136 0.72 1.76 11.29
CA PHE A 136 0.80 1.84 9.83
C PHE A 136 -0.33 2.69 9.24
N PHE A 137 -1.56 2.54 9.75
CA PHE A 137 -2.69 3.39 9.39
C PHE A 137 -2.37 4.88 9.64
N TYR A 138 -1.84 5.20 10.83
CA TYR A 138 -1.54 6.58 11.21
C TYR A 138 -0.43 7.17 10.35
N ALA A 139 0.66 6.44 10.14
CA ALA A 139 1.76 6.92 9.30
C ALA A 139 1.31 7.21 7.87
N TYR A 140 0.55 6.30 7.26
CA TYR A 140 -0.01 6.51 5.93
C TYR A 140 -0.93 7.75 5.89
N SER A 141 -1.86 7.85 6.84
CA SER A 141 -2.85 8.93 6.90
C SER A 141 -2.21 10.29 7.17
N LEU A 142 -1.23 10.35 8.07
CA LEU A 142 -0.46 11.56 8.36
C LEU A 142 0.39 11.98 7.18
N ASN A 143 1.03 11.04 6.48
CA ASN A 143 1.82 11.34 5.29
C ASN A 143 0.95 11.89 4.16
N LYS A 144 -0.23 11.30 3.94
CA LYS A 144 -1.26 11.83 3.03
C LYS A 144 -1.67 13.25 3.42
N LEU A 145 -1.92 13.51 4.72
CA LEU A 145 -2.27 14.83 5.23
C LEU A 145 -1.14 15.86 5.02
N VAL A 146 0.12 15.48 5.26
CA VAL A 146 1.29 16.32 5.02
C VAL A 146 1.35 16.70 3.54
N PHE A 147 1.26 15.72 2.64
CA PHE A 147 1.26 15.97 1.20
C PHE A 147 0.13 16.91 0.78
N GLN A 148 -1.10 16.69 1.27
CA GLN A 148 -2.23 17.57 0.97
C GLN A 148 -2.04 19.01 1.45
N LYS A 149 -1.37 19.22 2.59
CA LYS A 149 -1.15 20.56 3.16
C LYS A 149 0.07 21.27 2.59
N THR A 150 1.12 20.55 2.20
CA THR A 150 2.43 21.13 1.89
C THR A 150 2.92 20.82 0.48
N GLY A 151 2.33 19.83 -0.20
CA GLY A 151 2.82 19.28 -1.46
C GLY A 151 4.09 18.42 -1.31
N GLN A 152 4.53 18.12 -0.09
CA GLN A 152 5.76 17.37 0.16
C GLN A 152 5.45 15.90 0.46
N PHE A 153 6.04 15.01 -0.34
CA PHE A 153 6.01 13.56 -0.15
C PHE A 153 7.12 13.10 0.80
N ALA A 154 6.92 11.97 1.50
CA ALA A 154 7.94 11.32 2.33
C ALA A 154 8.44 12.18 3.50
N LYS A 155 7.58 13.04 4.07
CA LYS A 155 7.98 14.02 5.10
C LYS A 155 7.36 13.81 6.48
N TYR A 156 6.48 12.82 6.67
CA TYR A 156 5.77 12.67 7.94
C TYR A 156 6.72 12.39 9.12
N ARG A 157 7.81 11.60 8.94
CA ARG A 157 8.83 11.39 10.00
C ARG A 157 9.53 12.69 10.41
N GLN A 158 9.71 13.63 9.49
CA GLN A 158 10.24 14.95 9.84
C GLN A 158 9.27 15.74 10.71
N LEU A 159 7.97 15.53 10.50
CA LEU A 159 6.93 16.15 11.28
C LEU A 159 6.91 15.59 12.71
N ILE A 160 6.92 14.25 12.87
CA ILE A 160 6.74 13.58 14.17
C ILE A 160 8.05 13.34 14.94
N ASP A 161 9.13 12.94 14.27
CA ASP A 161 10.40 12.57 14.92
C ASP A 161 11.43 13.71 14.90
N GLY A 162 11.20 14.75 14.08
CA GLY A 162 12.08 15.92 13.99
C GLY A 162 13.45 15.66 13.35
N PHE A 163 13.71 14.46 12.84
CA PHE A 163 14.99 14.10 12.20
C PHE A 163 14.98 14.33 10.67
N GLY A 164 16.13 14.82 10.18
CA GLY A 164 16.63 14.64 8.81
C GLY A 164 16.13 15.62 7.74
N LYS A 165 17.04 15.99 6.81
CA LYS A 165 16.63 16.28 5.42
C LYS A 165 16.42 14.92 4.77
N ALA A 166 15.19 14.56 4.46
CA ALA A 166 14.95 13.45 3.55
C ALA A 166 15.30 13.99 2.17
N ASP A 167 16.23 13.33 1.51
CA ASP A 167 16.48 13.61 0.11
C ASP A 167 15.17 13.41 -0.67
N PRO A 168 14.94 14.17 -1.76
CA PRO A 168 13.73 14.00 -2.54
C PRO A 168 13.64 12.56 -3.05
N SER A 169 12.56 11.88 -2.69
CA SER A 169 12.28 10.51 -3.14
C SER A 169 11.25 10.55 -4.28
N PRO A 170 11.50 9.86 -5.41
CA PRO A 170 10.48 9.61 -6.42
C PRO A 170 9.27 8.88 -5.82
N TYR A 171 8.07 9.18 -6.34
CA TYR A 171 6.87 8.43 -5.95
C TYR A 171 6.93 6.99 -6.48
N VAL A 172 7.46 6.84 -7.69
CA VAL A 172 7.65 5.58 -8.39
C VAL A 172 9.01 5.63 -9.06
N TYR A 173 9.86 4.67 -8.71
CA TYR A 173 11.11 4.38 -9.39
C TYR A 173 10.81 3.59 -10.66
N LYS A 174 11.34 4.07 -11.78
CA LYS A 174 11.07 3.53 -13.12
C LYS A 174 12.13 2.52 -13.52
N VAL A 175 11.76 1.69 -14.49
CA VAL A 175 12.72 0.84 -15.22
C VAL A 175 13.87 1.71 -15.74
N GLY A 176 15.09 1.41 -15.28
CA GLY A 176 16.31 2.13 -15.64
C GLY A 176 16.79 3.17 -14.63
N ASP A 177 16.03 3.45 -13.57
CA ASP A 177 16.51 4.21 -12.42
C ASP A 177 17.57 3.39 -11.66
N GLU A 178 18.59 4.05 -11.10
CA GLU A 178 19.72 3.39 -10.40
C GLU A 178 19.26 2.52 -9.23
N ASP A 179 18.23 2.98 -8.52
CA ASP A 179 17.69 2.29 -7.34
C ASP A 179 16.65 1.19 -7.70
N PHE A 180 16.40 0.94 -8.99
CA PHE A 180 15.46 -0.11 -9.44
C PHE A 180 16.18 -1.20 -10.25
N ASP A 181 16.72 -2.20 -9.53
CA ASP A 181 17.31 -3.39 -10.14
C ASP A 181 16.23 -4.31 -10.74
N THR A 182 15.88 -4.03 -11.99
CA THR A 182 14.89 -4.81 -12.74
C THR A 182 15.27 -6.30 -12.84
N THR A 183 16.56 -6.65 -12.83
CA THR A 183 17.01 -8.05 -12.92
C THR A 183 16.74 -8.78 -11.62
N SER A 184 17.07 -8.18 -10.47
CA SER A 184 16.75 -8.77 -9.16
C SER A 184 15.25 -8.98 -9.00
N ARG A 185 14.45 -7.95 -9.30
CA ARG A 185 12.99 -8.03 -9.14
C ARG A 185 12.33 -9.03 -10.09
N TYR A 186 12.85 -9.14 -11.30
CA TYR A 186 12.42 -10.19 -12.21
C TYR A 186 12.75 -11.60 -11.69
N ASN A 187 13.94 -11.79 -11.13
CA ASN A 187 14.35 -13.09 -10.57
C ASN A 187 13.45 -13.46 -9.39
N GLU A 188 13.20 -12.54 -8.47
CA GLU A 188 12.27 -12.73 -7.33
C GLU A 188 10.88 -13.13 -7.82
N LEU A 189 10.30 -12.39 -8.77
CA LEU A 189 9.01 -12.76 -9.33
C LEU A 189 9.03 -14.13 -10.02
N SER A 190 10.16 -14.49 -10.65
CA SER A 190 10.33 -15.75 -11.37
C SER A 190 10.37 -17.00 -10.48
N GLU A 191 10.65 -16.81 -9.18
CA GLU A 191 10.58 -17.88 -8.18
C GLU A 191 9.12 -18.20 -7.81
N ILE A 192 8.23 -17.23 -7.97
CA ILE A 192 6.80 -17.32 -7.64
C ILE A 192 5.97 -17.74 -8.87
N VAL A 193 6.23 -17.09 -10.01
CA VAL A 193 5.54 -17.29 -11.28
C VAL A 193 6.56 -17.71 -12.33
N SER A 194 6.22 -18.63 -13.24
CA SER A 194 7.17 -19.09 -14.27
C SER A 194 7.80 -17.93 -15.04
N ALA A 195 9.15 -17.89 -15.10
CA ALA A 195 9.92 -16.87 -15.81
C ALA A 195 9.40 -16.61 -17.24
N SER A 196 9.20 -17.67 -18.03
CA SER A 196 8.69 -17.55 -19.41
C SER A 196 7.29 -16.94 -19.48
N PHE A 197 6.45 -17.23 -18.49
CA PHE A 197 5.12 -16.62 -18.44
C PHE A 197 5.19 -15.14 -18.13
N ILE A 198 6.08 -14.72 -17.22
CA ILE A 198 6.29 -13.31 -16.89
C ILE A 198 6.85 -12.56 -18.10
N SER A 199 7.95 -13.03 -18.70
CA SER A 199 8.61 -12.33 -19.82
C SER A 199 7.71 -12.12 -21.03
N ASP A 200 6.82 -13.09 -21.27
CA ASP A 200 5.99 -13.09 -22.47
C ASP A 200 4.70 -12.26 -22.28
N ASN A 201 4.33 -11.93 -21.04
CA ASN A 201 3.01 -11.38 -20.74
C ASN A 201 3.01 -10.12 -19.86
N TYR A 202 4.04 -9.87 -19.06
CA TYR A 202 4.06 -8.80 -18.08
C TYR A 202 5.17 -7.78 -18.34
N THR A 203 4.80 -6.50 -18.23
CA THR A 203 5.73 -5.37 -18.29
C THR A 203 5.89 -4.76 -16.90
N PRO A 204 7.12 -4.55 -16.40
CA PRO A 204 7.33 -3.81 -15.15
C PRO A 204 6.95 -2.34 -15.34
N ILE A 205 6.09 -1.82 -14.46
CA ILE A 205 5.67 -0.42 -14.45
C ILE A 205 6.62 0.42 -13.61
N GLY A 206 7.04 -0.10 -12.46
CA GLY A 206 7.97 0.56 -11.53
C GLY A 206 7.87 0.01 -10.11
N MET A 207 8.47 0.73 -9.17
CA MET A 207 8.54 0.36 -7.76
C MET A 207 8.24 1.57 -6.86
N THR A 208 7.43 1.36 -5.81
CA THR A 208 7.27 2.32 -4.71
C THR A 208 8.03 1.83 -3.49
N ILE A 209 8.66 2.75 -2.76
CA ILE A 209 9.36 2.42 -1.51
C ILE A 209 8.40 2.45 -0.32
N GLY A 210 8.29 1.36 0.43
CA GLY A 210 7.33 1.20 1.53
C GLY A 210 7.51 2.27 2.62
N CYS A 211 8.74 2.44 3.09
CA CYS A 211 9.06 3.39 4.16
C CYS A 211 8.82 4.87 3.80
N GLU A 212 8.60 5.20 2.52
CA GLU A 212 8.22 6.55 2.09
C GLU A 212 6.72 6.83 2.28
N PHE A 213 5.91 5.78 2.37
CA PHE A 213 4.48 5.83 2.66
C PHE A 213 4.16 5.55 4.14
N PHE A 214 5.00 4.78 4.84
CA PHE A 214 4.73 4.18 6.15
C PHE A 214 5.93 4.27 7.14
N THR A 215 5.73 3.80 8.39
CA THR A 215 6.76 3.65 9.46
C THR A 215 7.88 2.69 9.14
N ASP A 216 7.58 1.71 8.30
CA ASP A 216 8.47 0.72 7.73
C ASP A 216 7.67 0.05 6.60
N GLY A 217 8.18 -1.02 6.03
CA GLY A 217 7.37 -1.99 5.30
C GLY A 217 7.84 -2.23 3.88
N ASN A 218 7.14 -3.15 3.25
CA ASN A 218 7.54 -3.70 1.98
C ASN A 218 7.41 -2.66 0.87
N ASP A 219 8.41 -2.65 -0.01
CA ASP A 219 8.33 -2.02 -1.32
C ASP A 219 7.34 -2.80 -2.18
N CYS A 220 6.76 -2.12 -3.16
CA CYS A 220 5.83 -2.73 -4.11
C CYS A 220 6.35 -2.54 -5.53
N VAL A 221 6.67 -3.64 -6.21
CA VAL A 221 6.98 -3.66 -7.64
C VAL A 221 5.74 -4.04 -8.42
N LEU A 222 5.34 -3.20 -9.36
CA LEU A 222 4.11 -3.39 -10.13
C LEU A 222 4.42 -3.92 -11.52
N TYR A 223 3.76 -5.01 -11.90
CA TYR A 223 3.80 -5.60 -13.23
C TYR A 223 2.41 -5.59 -13.84
N TYR A 224 2.31 -5.30 -15.13
CA TYR A 224 1.04 -5.22 -15.84
C TYR A 224 1.06 -6.01 -17.16
N ASN A 225 0.00 -6.78 -17.38
CA ASN A 225 -0.29 -7.46 -18.63
C ASN A 225 -1.43 -6.74 -19.36
N GLU A 226 -1.09 -6.03 -20.42
CA GLU A 226 -2.05 -5.21 -21.17
C GLU A 226 -3.08 -6.03 -21.96
N LYS A 227 -2.74 -7.26 -22.34
CA LYS A 227 -3.59 -8.14 -23.14
C LYS A 227 -4.74 -8.75 -22.33
N GLU A 228 -4.42 -9.16 -21.11
CA GLU A 228 -5.38 -9.82 -20.20
C GLU A 228 -5.94 -8.85 -19.15
N ASP A 229 -5.47 -7.60 -19.12
CA ASP A 229 -5.85 -6.61 -18.12
C ASP A 229 -5.60 -7.10 -16.69
N THR A 230 -4.44 -7.74 -16.46
CA THR A 230 -4.06 -8.26 -15.14
C THR A 230 -2.83 -7.56 -14.59
N VAL A 231 -2.80 -7.43 -13.27
CA VAL A 231 -1.74 -6.78 -12.51
C VAL A 231 -1.18 -7.75 -11.48
N ILE A 232 0.13 -7.76 -11.32
CA ILE A 232 0.82 -8.40 -10.21
C ILE A 232 1.55 -7.32 -9.42
N CYS A 233 1.30 -7.27 -8.12
CA CYS A 233 2.10 -6.50 -7.19
C CYS A 233 3.00 -7.48 -6.45
N LEU A 234 4.31 -7.27 -6.55
CA LEU A 234 5.32 -8.01 -5.81
C LEU A 234 5.73 -7.19 -4.59
N ASN A 235 5.57 -7.76 -3.41
CA ASN A 235 6.09 -7.22 -2.16
C ASN A 235 7.56 -7.60 -2.03
N THR A 236 8.39 -6.62 -1.75
CA THR A 236 9.82 -6.87 -1.54
C THR A 236 10.28 -6.16 -0.27
N TYR A 237 10.94 -6.88 0.62
CA TYR A 237 11.62 -6.27 1.76
C TYR A 237 12.93 -5.64 1.26
N SER A 238 13.18 -4.37 1.61
CA SER A 238 14.40 -3.64 1.23
C SER A 238 15.58 -3.97 2.15
#